data_AF-A0A354FPG6-F1
#
_entry.id   AF-A0A354FPG6-F1
#
_cell.length_a   1.000
_cell.length_b   1.000
_cell.length_c   1.000
_cell.angle_alpha   90.00
_cell.angle_beta   90.00
_cell.angle_gamma   90.00
#
_symmetry.space_group_name_H-M   'P 1'
#
loop_
_entity.id
_entity.type
_entity.pdbx_description
1 polymer ?
#
loop_
_entity_poly.entity_id
_entity_poly.type
_entity_poly.pdbx_seq_one_letter_code
_entity_poly.pdbx_strand_id
1 'polypeptide(L)'
;FPIDVTPQLKLDGLIVTHDPDDLPVSEYGIAGHLHPGIRIKESARQSLRITGFMVRDSKHLILPAFSQFTGTSPLKMSKEDQFFTEINGVISEIPSELTQT
;
A
#
# COMPACT_ATOMS: atom_id res chain seq x y z
N PHE A 1 24.54 -19.03 -6.67
CA PHE A 1 24.31 -18.32 -5.40
C PHE A 1 22.99 -18.79 -4.83
N PRO A 2 22.95 -19.66 -3.82
CA PRO A 2 21.69 -19.94 -3.12
C PRO A 2 21.28 -18.63 -2.42
N ILE A 3 20.07 -18.17 -2.71
CA ILE A 3 19.45 -17.06 -2.01
C ILE A 3 18.59 -17.71 -0.93
N ASP A 4 18.89 -17.44 0.33
CA ASP A 4 18.06 -17.90 1.43
C ASP A 4 16.72 -17.16 1.39
N VAL A 5 15.64 -17.93 1.37
CA VAL A 5 14.27 -17.41 1.35
C VAL A 5 13.59 -17.83 2.64
N THR A 6 12.95 -16.86 3.30
CA THR A 6 12.10 -17.09 4.46
C THR A 6 10.70 -16.55 4.14
N PRO A 7 9.62 -17.21 4.60
CA PRO A 7 8.26 -16.70 4.40
C PRO A 7 8.01 -15.37 5.12
N GLN A 8 8.70 -15.14 6.24
CA GLN A 8 8.62 -13.89 7.00
C GLN A 8 9.99 -13.53 7.57
N LEU A 9 10.22 -12.24 7.77
CA LEU A 9 11.41 -11.71 8.42
C LEU A 9 10.97 -10.88 9.64
N LYS A 10 11.52 -11.18 10.82
CA LYS A 10 11.30 -10.40 12.05
C LYS A 10 12.51 -9.53 12.34
N LEU A 11 12.29 -8.22 12.51
CA LEU A 11 13.31 -7.20 12.77
C LEU A 11 12.85 -6.31 13.91
N ASP A 12 13.39 -6.49 15.12
CA ASP A 12 13.20 -5.55 16.25
C ASP A 12 11.75 -5.03 16.45
N GLY A 13 10.76 -5.93 16.43
CA GLY A 13 9.34 -5.59 16.60
C GLY A 13 8.58 -5.26 15.31
N LEU A 14 9.22 -5.42 14.14
CA LEU A 14 8.65 -5.32 12.81
C LEU A 14 8.61 -6.69 12.13
N ILE A 15 7.50 -7.02 11.48
CA ILE A 15 7.36 -8.20 10.62
C ILE A 15 7.35 -7.76 9.16
N VAL A 16 8.14 -8.43 8.31
CA VAL A 16 8.08 -8.27 6.86
C VAL A 16 7.59 -9.58 6.25
N THR A 17 6.55 -9.49 5.43
CA THR A 17 5.93 -10.65 4.73
C THR A 17 5.60 -10.29 3.28
N HIS A 18 5.28 -11.31 2.47
CA HIS A 18 4.79 -11.10 1.11
C HIS A 18 3.34 -10.58 1.11
N ASP A 19 2.44 -11.26 1.83
CA ASP A 19 1.01 -10.98 1.83
C ASP A 19 0.60 -10.27 3.15
N PRO A 20 -0.10 -9.13 3.11
CA PRO A 20 -0.58 -8.47 4.33
C PRO A 20 -1.50 -9.32 5.20
N ASP A 21 -2.17 -10.34 4.65
CA ASP A 21 -3.00 -11.25 5.45
C ASP A 21 -2.15 -12.09 6.45
N ASP A 22 -0.84 -12.19 6.23
CA ASP A 22 0.10 -12.84 7.14
C ASP A 22 0.59 -11.91 8.27
N LEU A 23 0.20 -10.63 8.29
CA LEU A 23 0.60 -9.68 9.33
C LEU A 23 -0.29 -9.78 10.58
N PRO A 24 0.27 -10.05 11.77
CA PRO A 24 -0.50 -10.01 13.01
C PRO A 24 -1.00 -8.59 13.32
N VAL A 25 -2.28 -8.47 13.68
CA VAL A 25 -2.92 -7.20 14.10
C VAL A 25 -2.22 -6.55 15.31
N SER A 26 -1.56 -7.36 16.15
CA SER A 26 -0.83 -6.87 17.33
C SER A 26 0.52 -6.23 17.00
N GLU A 27 1.14 -6.58 15.87
CA GLU A 27 2.52 -6.21 15.52
C GLU A 27 2.58 -5.15 14.40
N TYR A 28 3.69 -4.42 14.34
CA TYR A 28 3.98 -3.56 13.18
C TYR A 28 4.45 -4.41 12.01
N GLY A 29 4.03 -4.05 10.81
CA GLY A 29 4.20 -4.91 9.64
C GLY A 29 4.52 -4.15 8.36
N ILE A 30 5.31 -4.77 7.47
CA ILE A 30 5.47 -4.38 6.07
C ILE A 30 5.06 -5.55 5.18
N ALA A 31 4.22 -5.29 4.19
CA ALA A 31 3.81 -6.29 3.21
C ALA A 31 3.75 -5.73 1.78
N GLY A 32 3.70 -6.63 0.81
CA GLY A 32 3.55 -6.32 -0.61
C GLY A 32 2.25 -6.91 -1.16
N HIS A 33 2.36 -7.64 -2.28
CA HIS A 33 1.32 -8.43 -2.99
C HIS A 33 0.10 -7.66 -3.51
N LEU A 34 -0.51 -6.82 -2.69
CA LEU A 34 -1.81 -6.20 -2.91
C LEU A 34 -1.78 -5.03 -3.91
N HIS A 35 -0.60 -4.46 -4.15
CA HIS A 35 -0.35 -3.38 -5.11
C HIS A 35 -1.32 -2.21 -4.93
N PRO A 36 -1.33 -1.58 -3.73
CA PRO A 36 -2.34 -0.60 -3.38
C PRO A 36 -2.34 0.56 -4.38
N GLY A 37 -3.53 0.87 -4.87
CA GLY A 37 -3.74 2.12 -5.57
C GLY A 37 -5.17 2.60 -5.47
N ILE A 38 -5.28 3.92 -5.56
CA ILE A 38 -6.53 4.65 -5.44
C ILE A 38 -6.96 5.18 -6.81
N ARG A 39 -8.26 5.47 -6.90
CA ARG A 39 -8.83 6.15 -8.06
C ARG A 39 -9.23 7.55 -7.63
N ILE A 40 -8.62 8.55 -8.26
CA ILE A 40 -9.00 9.96 -8.10
C ILE A 40 -9.88 10.33 -9.29
N LYS A 41 -11.07 10.86 -9.01
CA LYS A 41 -12.02 11.26 -10.05
C LYS A 41 -11.93 12.76 -10.27
N GLU A 42 -11.47 13.16 -11.46
CA GLU A 42 -11.43 14.57 -11.84
C GLU A 42 -12.77 15.01 -12.44
N SER A 43 -13.43 14.13 -13.20
CA SER A 43 -14.74 14.41 -13.82
C SER A 43 -15.53 13.11 -14.05
N ALA A 44 -16.78 13.23 -14.55
CA ALA A 44 -17.63 12.07 -14.83
C ALA A 44 -17.00 11.06 -15.82
N ARG A 45 -16.02 11.49 -16.64
CA ARG A 45 -15.36 10.65 -17.65
C ARG A 45 -13.85 10.51 -17.46
N GLN A 46 -13.25 11.25 -16.51
CA GLN A 46 -11.82 11.22 -16.26
C GLN A 46 -11.55 10.75 -14.84
N SER A 47 -10.69 9.74 -14.74
CA SER A 47 -10.19 9.25 -13.48
C SER A 47 -8.73 8.90 -13.61
N LEU A 48 -7.94 9.30 -12.63
CA LEU A 48 -6.55 8.94 -12.49
C LEU A 48 -6.43 7.74 -11.57
N ARG A 49 -5.58 6.79 -11.95
CA ARG A 49 -5.18 5.68 -11.10
C ARG A 49 -3.78 5.98 -10.58
N ILE A 50 -3.65 5.97 -9.27
CA ILE A 50 -2.39 6.31 -8.60
C ILE A 50 -1.99 5.14 -7.72
N THR A 51 -0.73 4.70 -7.86
CA THR A 51 -0.10 3.72 -6.98
C THR A 51 0.63 4.45 -5.86
N GLY A 52 0.79 3.77 -4.73
CA GLY A 52 1.38 4.42 -3.56
C GLY A 52 1.59 3.48 -2.41
N PHE A 53 1.98 4.04 -1.28
CA PHE A 53 2.08 3.35 -0.02
C PHE A 53 0.75 3.46 0.71
N MET A 54 0.34 2.40 1.39
CA MET A 54 -0.86 2.43 2.23
C MET A 54 -0.49 2.04 3.65
N VAL A 55 -0.90 2.85 4.61
CA VAL A 55 -0.84 2.49 6.03
C VAL A 55 -2.24 2.02 6.44
N ARG A 56 -2.35 0.77 6.87
CA ARG A 56 -3.59 0.14 7.32
C ARG A 56 -3.56 -0.10 8.81
N ASP A 57 -4.70 0.13 9.47
CA ASP A 57 -4.92 -0.10 10.90
C ASP A 57 -3.82 0.53 11.79
N SER A 58 -3.23 1.64 11.34
CA SER A 58 -2.11 2.36 11.98
C SER A 58 -0.81 1.56 12.19
N LYS A 59 -0.70 0.31 11.71
CA LYS A 59 0.43 -0.58 12.00
C LYS A 59 1.06 -1.25 10.80
N HIS A 60 0.31 -1.41 9.71
CA HIS A 60 0.75 -2.19 8.55
C HIS A 60 1.02 -1.27 7.37
N LEU A 61 2.27 -1.26 6.91
CA LEU A 61 2.69 -0.56 5.71
C LEU A 61 2.65 -1.49 4.51
N ILE A 62 1.80 -1.18 3.54
CA ILE A 62 1.67 -1.92 2.29
C ILE A 62 2.41 -1.17 1.20
N LEU A 63 3.39 -1.84 0.59
CA LEU A 63 4.26 -1.25 -0.43
C LEU A 63 3.58 -1.27 -1.81
N PRO A 64 3.83 -0.24 -2.65
CA PRO A 64 3.40 -0.26 -4.04
C PRO A 64 4.12 -1.37 -4.82
N ALA A 65 3.55 -1.73 -5.97
CA ALA A 65 4.27 -2.51 -6.96
C ALA A 65 5.46 -1.70 -7.49
N PHE A 66 6.65 -2.30 -7.51
CA PHE A 66 7.83 -1.68 -8.15
C PHE A 66 7.76 -1.71 -9.68
N SER A 67 6.89 -2.55 -10.26
CA SER A 67 6.71 -2.66 -11.71
C SER A 67 5.55 -1.79 -12.20
N GLN A 68 5.77 -1.03 -13.28
CA GLN A 68 4.74 -0.22 -13.94
C GLN A 68 3.66 -1.05 -14.65
N PHE A 69 3.85 -2.37 -14.78
CA PHE A 69 3.02 -3.24 -15.62
C PHE A 69 1.91 -3.98 -14.87
N THR A 70 1.78 -3.80 -13.55
CA THR A 70 0.72 -4.48 -12.81
C THR A 70 -0.53 -3.62 -12.81
N GLY A 71 -1.65 -4.20 -13.26
CA GLY A 71 -2.95 -3.60 -13.10
C GLY A 71 -3.17 -3.21 -11.64
N THR A 72 -3.57 -1.97 -11.44
CA THR A 72 -4.03 -1.46 -10.16
C THR A 72 -5.07 -2.43 -9.51
N SER A 73 -5.08 -2.75 -8.21
CA SER A 73 -6.29 -3.25 -7.54
C SER A 73 -6.85 -2.10 -6.69
N PRO A 74 -8.05 -1.57 -7.01
CA PRO A 74 -8.62 -0.49 -6.21
C PRO A 74 -8.93 -1.03 -4.81
N LEU A 75 -8.25 -0.49 -3.81
CA LEU A 75 -8.47 -0.88 -2.43
C LEU A 75 -9.55 -0.04 -1.81
N LYS A 76 -10.44 -0.70 -1.08
CA LYS A 76 -11.37 -0.01 -0.19
C LYS A 76 -10.58 0.43 1.05
N MET A 77 -10.31 1.72 1.14
CA MET A 77 -9.72 2.34 2.32
C MET A 77 -10.77 2.48 3.43
N SER A 78 -10.39 2.15 4.65
CA SER A 78 -11.12 2.57 5.86
C SER A 78 -10.88 4.06 6.13
N LYS A 79 -11.57 4.65 7.12
CA LYS A 79 -11.32 6.06 7.52
C LYS A 79 -9.99 6.22 8.25
N GLU A 80 -9.50 5.11 8.78
CA GLU A 80 -8.31 4.98 9.59
C GLU A 80 -7.08 4.65 8.73
N ASP A 81 -7.31 4.25 7.47
CA ASP A 81 -6.26 4.00 6.48
C ASP A 81 -5.73 5.31 5.91
N GLN A 82 -4.42 5.36 5.69
CA GLN A 82 -3.75 6.48 5.05
C GLN A 82 -3.12 6.03 3.75
N PHE A 83 -3.15 6.88 2.72
CA PHE A 83 -2.54 6.60 1.42
C PHE A 83 -1.55 7.70 1.05
N PHE A 84 -0.36 7.30 0.64
CA PHE A 84 0.72 8.19 0.27
C PHE A 84 1.19 7.88 -1.14
N THR A 85 1.43 8.92 -1.93
CA THR A 85 1.99 8.76 -3.27
C THR A 85 3.10 9.77 -3.51
N GLU A 86 3.90 9.54 -4.53
CA GLU A 86 4.95 10.46 -4.94
C GLU A 86 4.35 11.56 -5.83
N ILE A 87 4.58 12.82 -5.45
CA ILE A 87 4.21 14.01 -6.20
C ILE A 87 5.43 14.93 -6.27
N ASN A 88 5.97 15.13 -7.47
CA ASN A 88 7.11 16.03 -7.75
C ASN A 88 8.37 15.75 -6.91
N GLY A 89 8.71 14.48 -6.73
CA GLY A 89 9.82 13.97 -5.93
C GLY A 89 9.53 13.83 -4.44
N VAL A 90 8.29 14.09 -3.99
CA VAL A 90 7.93 14.13 -2.57
C VAL A 90 6.81 13.16 -2.26
N ILE A 91 6.98 12.35 -1.21
CA ILE A 91 5.91 11.50 -0.69
C ILE A 91 4.88 12.38 0.01
N SER A 92 3.66 12.40 -0.52
CA SER A 92 2.55 13.22 -0.06
C SER A 92 1.35 12.34 0.30
N GLU A 93 0.68 12.65 1.40
CA GLU A 93 -0.57 12.00 1.78
C GLU A 93 -1.71 12.48 0.87
N ILE A 94 -2.54 11.54 0.41
CA ILE A 94 -3.75 11.84 -0.33
C ILE A 94 -4.93 11.88 0.65
N PRO A 95 -5.63 13.03 0.77
CA PRO A 95 -6.81 13.14 1.60
C PRO A 95 -7.88 12.09 1.21
N SER A 96 -8.44 11.41 2.21
CA SER A 96 -9.42 10.34 2.01
C SER A 96 -10.66 10.79 1.21
N GLU A 97 -11.01 12.09 1.28
CA GLU A 97 -12.14 12.71 0.57
C GLU A 97 -11.97 12.72 -0.95
N LEU A 98 -10.71 12.67 -1.43
CA LEU A 98 -10.38 12.62 -2.85
C LEU A 98 -10.36 11.19 -3.41
N THR A 99 -10.44 10.19 -2.53
CA THR A 99 -10.45 8.78 -2.90
C THR A 99 -11.89 8.33 -3.10
N GLN A 100 -12.24 7.82 -4.30
CA GLN A 100 -13.47 7.06 -4.48
C GLN A 100 -13.12 5.57 -4.60
N THR A 101 -13.82 4.76 -3.79
CA THR A 101 -13.90 3.30 -3.90
C THR A 101 -14.52 2.87 -5.22
#